data_AF-A0A811RLK5-F1
#
_entry.id   AF-A0A811RLK5-F1
#
_cell.length_a   1.000
_cell.length_b   1.000
_cell.length_c   1.000
_cell.angle_alpha   90.00
_cell.angle_beta   90.00
_cell.angle_gamma   90.00
#
_symmetry.space_group_name_H-M   'P 1'
#
loop_
_entity.id
_entity.type
_entity.pdbx_description
1 polymer ?
#
loop_
_entity_poly.entity_id
_entity_poly.type
_entity_poly.pdbx_seq_one_letter_code
_entity_poly.pdbx_strand_id
1 'polypeptide(L)'
;MWHTTPFLNELEALYVDLNQNMGCFRSAGGIGAATPAHFGPSSYHFGFKRDNRDNVINIPEKKSSNVGEYMACLSESIAARSTSRDQERTREQAEVDEAMQILREDVVPYISDMFFEALELFKNSVSRREFKNLLNTEEHLAWLTWHLNRNNK
;
A
#
# COMPACT_ATOMS: atom_id res chain seq x y z
N MET A 1 -24.35 -29.75 31.85
CA MET A 1 -22.97 -29.52 32.31
C MET A 1 -22.10 -29.69 31.08
N TRP A 2 -21.77 -28.60 30.39
CA TRP A 2 -21.02 -28.62 29.13
C TRP A 2 -19.54 -28.53 29.46
N HIS A 3 -18.74 -29.49 28.99
CA HIS A 3 -17.29 -29.44 29.09
C HIS A 3 -16.77 -28.45 28.05
N THR A 4 -16.28 -27.30 28.51
CA THR A 4 -15.48 -26.38 27.69
C THR A 4 -14.21 -27.10 27.28
N THR A 5 -13.94 -27.19 25.98
CA THR A 5 -12.76 -27.85 25.44
C THR A 5 -11.50 -27.02 25.74
N PRO A 6 -10.37 -27.66 26.09
CA PRO A 6 -9.15 -26.97 26.54
C PRO A 6 -8.53 -26.03 25.48
N PHE A 7 -8.89 -26.22 24.21
CA PHE A 7 -8.45 -25.40 23.09
C PHE A 7 -8.90 -23.93 23.17
N LEU A 8 -10.10 -23.66 23.71
CA LEU A 8 -10.62 -22.30 23.78
C LEU A 8 -9.91 -21.45 24.85
N ASN A 9 -9.47 -22.08 25.95
CA ASN A 9 -8.69 -21.40 26.99
C ASN A 9 -7.28 -21.03 26.48
N GLU A 10 -6.72 -21.83 25.57
CA GLU A 10 -5.39 -21.58 25.00
C GLU A 10 -5.42 -20.38 24.03
N LEU A 11 -6.52 -20.21 23.29
CA LEU A 11 -6.75 -19.03 22.45
C LEU A 11 -6.98 -17.76 23.27
N GLU A 12 -7.67 -17.86 24.40
CA GLU A 12 -7.88 -16.72 25.31
C GLU A 12 -6.55 -16.26 25.94
N ALA A 13 -5.69 -17.19 26.37
CA ALA A 13 -4.38 -16.86 26.91
C ALA A 13 -3.44 -16.19 25.89
N LEU A 14 -3.52 -16.57 24.61
CA LEU A 14 -2.67 -16.00 23.55
C LEU A 14 -3.09 -14.60 23.10
N TYR A 15 -4.37 -14.25 23.22
CA TYR A 15 -4.91 -12.98 22.69
C TYR A 15 -5.31 -11.96 23.74
N VAL A 16 -5.54 -12.35 25.00
CA VAL A 16 -5.99 -11.41 26.06
C VAL A 16 -4.84 -10.66 26.72
N ASP A 17 -3.59 -11.13 26.61
CA ASP A 17 -2.41 -10.46 27.20
C ASP A 17 -1.83 -9.33 26.32
N LEU A 18 -2.56 -8.90 25.29
CA LEU A 18 -2.22 -7.71 24.50
C LEU A 18 -2.89 -6.45 25.06
N ASN A 19 -2.87 -6.28 26.38
CA ASN A 19 -3.14 -5.00 27.02
C ASN A 19 -1.88 -4.54 27.76
N GLN A 20 -1.62 -3.23 27.76
CA GLN A 20 -0.71 -2.53 28.70
C GLN A 20 0.77 -2.29 28.34
N ASN A 21 1.14 -2.13 27.07
CA ASN A 21 2.41 -1.44 26.78
C ASN A 21 2.28 -0.34 25.72
N MET A 22 1.55 0.71 26.11
CA MET A 22 1.61 2.02 25.48
C MET A 22 3.05 2.53 25.57
N GLY A 23 3.82 2.33 24.50
CA GLY A 23 5.21 2.76 24.38
C GLY A 23 5.32 4.27 24.60
N CYS A 24 5.74 4.65 25.79
CA CYS A 24 6.16 6.01 26.09
C CYS A 24 7.48 6.27 25.35
N PHE A 25 7.44 7.04 24.26
CA PHE A 25 8.65 7.53 23.60
C PHE A 25 9.40 8.47 24.54
N ARG A 26 10.41 7.95 25.24
CA ARG A 26 11.41 8.76 25.92
C ARG A 26 12.38 9.31 24.88
N SER A 27 12.28 10.61 24.59
CA SER A 27 13.31 11.33 23.83
C SER A 27 14.51 11.56 24.76
N ALA A 28 15.58 10.79 24.57
CA ALA A 28 16.87 11.00 25.21
C ALA A 28 17.70 11.98 24.38
N GLY A 29 18.21 13.03 25.02
CA GLY A 29 18.90 14.14 24.39
C GLY A 29 20.20 13.77 23.66
N GLY A 30 20.51 14.57 22.63
CA GLY A 30 21.83 14.66 22.03
C GLY A 30 22.43 16.04 22.31
N ILE A 31 23.46 16.06 23.16
CA ILE A 31 24.36 17.21 23.35
C ILE A 31 25.46 17.10 22.30
N GLY A 32 25.69 18.17 21.54
CA GLY A 32 26.82 18.34 20.65
C GLY A 32 27.33 19.79 20.71
N ALA A 33 28.58 19.93 21.16
CA ALA A 33 29.32 21.13 21.54
C ALA A 33 29.25 22.38 20.63
N ALA A 34 29.39 23.55 21.27
CA ALA A 34 29.73 24.85 20.68
C ALA A 34 31.06 24.79 19.88
N THR A 35 31.26 25.49 18.75
CA THR A 35 31.81 26.87 18.53
C THR A 35 32.33 26.92 17.06
N PRO A 36 32.71 28.04 16.36
CA PRO A 36 32.38 29.48 16.36
C PRO A 36 31.74 29.98 15.03
N ALA A 37 31.29 31.24 15.01
CA ALA A 37 30.89 31.96 13.80
C ALA A 37 32.10 32.41 12.94
N HIS A 38 32.04 32.24 11.61
CA HIS A 38 32.76 33.11 10.66
C HIS A 38 32.21 33.04 9.21
N PHE A 39 31.65 34.17 8.76
CA PHE A 39 31.62 34.80 7.42
C PHE A 39 31.71 33.98 6.10
N GLY A 40 30.71 34.16 5.22
CA GLY A 40 30.90 34.31 3.76
C GLY A 40 29.91 33.55 2.85
N PRO A 41 29.16 34.22 1.94
CA PRO A 41 28.31 33.54 0.97
C PRO A 41 29.08 33.17 -0.31
N SER A 42 29.24 31.88 -0.60
CA SER A 42 29.78 31.39 -1.88
C SER A 42 28.64 31.22 -2.90
N SER A 43 28.40 32.27 -3.67
CA SER A 43 27.57 32.29 -4.87
C SER A 43 28.19 31.43 -5.99
N TYR A 44 27.67 30.21 -6.21
CA TYR A 44 27.88 29.51 -7.47
C TYR A 44 26.94 30.11 -8.52
N HIS A 45 27.56 30.84 -9.45
CA HIS A 45 26.94 31.37 -10.66
C HIS A 45 26.23 30.26 -11.46
N PHE A 46 24.92 30.38 -11.63
CA PHE A 46 24.23 29.82 -12.79
C PHE A 46 23.68 30.98 -13.61
N GLY A 47 24.41 31.30 -14.68
CA GLY A 47 24.10 32.40 -15.57
C GLY A 47 22.87 32.10 -16.41
N PHE A 48 21.82 32.90 -16.24
CA PHE A 48 20.83 33.14 -17.28
C PHE A 48 20.88 34.62 -17.65
N LYS A 49 21.16 34.90 -18.93
CA LYS A 49 21.24 36.24 -19.51
C LYS A 49 19.96 37.01 -19.20
N ARG A 50 20.10 38.18 -18.56
CA ARG A 50 19.03 39.17 -18.43
C ARG A 50 18.87 39.87 -19.79
N ASP A 51 17.76 39.63 -20.47
CA ASP A 51 17.19 40.67 -21.32
C ASP A 51 16.42 41.62 -20.40
N ASN A 52 16.78 42.89 -20.53
CA ASN A 52 16.34 44.01 -19.73
C ASN A 52 14.92 44.40 -20.16
N ARG A 53 13.91 43.79 -19.55
CA ARG A 53 12.56 44.36 -19.52
C ARG A 53 12.09 44.39 -18.09
N ASP A 54 11.75 45.59 -17.63
CA ASP A 54 11.06 45.87 -16.39
C ASP A 54 9.69 45.19 -16.41
N ASN A 55 9.67 43.88 -16.24
CA ASN A 55 8.47 43.19 -15.83
C ASN A 55 8.39 43.44 -14.32
N VAL A 56 7.58 44.42 -13.93
CA VAL A 56 6.87 44.35 -12.66
C VAL A 56 6.11 43.04 -12.72
N ILE A 57 6.78 41.96 -12.31
CA ILE A 57 6.14 40.71 -12.00
C ILE A 57 5.30 41.09 -10.79
N ASN A 58 4.04 41.40 -11.04
CA ASN A 58 3.01 41.36 -10.03
C ASN A 58 3.01 39.91 -9.56
N ILE A 59 3.89 39.60 -8.60
CA ILE A 59 3.83 38.37 -7.84
C ILE A 59 2.43 38.45 -7.24
N PRO A 60 1.47 37.60 -7.66
CA PRO A 60 0.15 37.63 -7.05
C PRO A 60 0.42 37.49 -5.57
N GLU A 61 -0.05 38.48 -4.79
CA GLU A 61 0.17 38.55 -3.36
C GLU A 61 0.04 37.13 -2.82
N LYS A 62 1.12 36.63 -2.20
CA LYS A 62 1.13 35.30 -1.61
C LYS A 62 0.03 35.36 -0.56
N LYS A 63 -1.18 34.89 -0.94
CA LYS A 63 -2.32 34.79 -0.04
C LYS A 63 -1.74 34.12 1.18
N SER A 64 -1.73 34.84 2.30
CA SER A 64 -1.41 34.24 3.59
C SER A 64 -2.58 33.30 3.87
N SER A 65 -2.60 32.16 3.16
CA SER A 65 -3.51 31.09 3.42
C SER A 65 -3.29 30.81 4.88
N ASN A 66 -4.35 31.03 5.64
CA ASN A 66 -4.39 30.69 7.05
C ASN A 66 -3.80 29.29 7.15
N VAL A 67 -2.75 29.12 7.95
CA VAL A 67 -2.07 27.82 8.09
C VAL A 67 -3.10 26.72 8.37
N GLY A 68 -4.19 27.03 9.08
CA GLY A 68 -5.33 26.13 9.28
C GLY A 68 -6.06 25.71 7.99
N GLU A 69 -6.30 26.62 7.04
CA GLU A 69 -6.90 26.28 5.74
C GLU A 69 -5.98 25.40 4.90
N TYR A 70 -4.69 25.75 4.82
CA TYR A 70 -3.70 24.94 4.11
C TYR A 70 -3.58 23.53 4.71
N MET A 71 -3.53 23.42 6.05
CA MET A 71 -3.49 22.15 6.75
C MET A 71 -4.80 21.35 6.57
N ALA A 72 -5.95 22.02 6.50
CA ALA A 72 -7.23 21.38 6.22
C ALA A 72 -7.25 20.79 4.80
N CYS A 73 -6.85 21.56 3.78
CA CYS A 73 -6.76 21.07 2.40
C CYS A 73 -5.78 19.90 2.24
N LEU A 74 -4.63 19.95 2.91
CA LEU A 74 -3.69 18.82 2.94
C LEU A 74 -4.32 17.59 3.59
N SER A 75 -4.98 17.77 4.73
CA SER A 75 -5.62 16.67 5.47
C SER A 75 -6.73 16.03 4.65
N GLU A 76 -7.54 16.84 3.97
CA GLU A 76 -8.59 16.38 3.06
C GLU A 76 -8.00 15.61 1.87
N SER A 77 -6.93 16.12 1.26
CA SER A 77 -6.23 15.42 0.18
C SER A 77 -5.68 14.05 0.62
N ILE A 78 -5.09 13.97 1.83
CA ILE A 78 -4.61 12.71 2.40
C ILE A 78 -5.77 11.76 2.69
N ALA A 79 -6.87 12.26 3.26
CA ALA A 79 -8.06 11.48 3.56
C ALA A 79 -8.67 10.91 2.27
N ALA A 80 -8.86 11.74 1.24
CA ALA A 80 -9.40 11.32 -0.05
C ALA A 80 -8.52 10.28 -0.76
N ARG A 81 -7.19 10.43 -0.70
CA ARG A 81 -6.27 9.42 -1.23
C ARG A 81 -6.31 8.11 -0.44
N SER A 82 -6.53 8.19 0.87
CA SER A 82 -6.62 7.00 1.73
C SER A 82 -7.89 6.21 1.44
N THR A 83 -9.06 6.88 1.38
CA THR A 83 -10.33 6.23 1.04
C THR A 83 -10.31 5.60 -0.34
N SER A 84 -9.73 6.29 -1.34
CA SER A 84 -9.56 5.73 -2.68
C SER A 84 -8.72 4.45 -2.68
N ARG A 85 -7.60 4.43 -1.95
CA ARG A 85 -6.72 3.25 -1.87
C ARG A 85 -7.40 2.09 -1.15
N ASP A 86 -8.19 2.38 -0.11
CA ASP A 86 -8.90 1.35 0.63
C ASP A 86 -10.03 0.75 -0.22
N GLN A 87 -10.72 1.56 -1.03
CA GLN A 87 -11.69 1.10 -2.02
C GLN A 87 -11.04 0.22 -3.09
N GLU A 88 -9.87 0.61 -3.59
CA GLU A 88 -9.11 -0.17 -4.58
C GLU A 88 -8.71 -1.54 -4.02
N ARG A 89 -8.15 -1.59 -2.81
CA ARG A 89 -7.86 -2.86 -2.12
C ARG A 89 -9.09 -3.74 -1.93
N THR A 90 -10.22 -3.14 -1.56
CA THR A 90 -11.48 -3.88 -1.37
C THR A 90 -11.93 -4.51 -2.69
N ARG A 91 -11.80 -3.78 -3.79
CA ARG A 91 -12.12 -4.29 -5.13
C ARG A 91 -11.15 -5.40 -5.56
N GLU A 92 -9.86 -5.20 -5.36
CA GLU A 92 -8.85 -6.22 -5.70
C GLU A 92 -9.10 -7.52 -4.95
N GLN A 93 -9.47 -7.43 -3.66
CA GLN A 93 -9.81 -8.61 -2.87
C GLN A 93 -11.06 -9.32 -3.41
N ALA A 94 -12.11 -8.58 -3.77
CA ALA A 94 -13.31 -9.16 -4.38
C ALA A 94 -12.99 -9.90 -5.70
N GLU A 95 -12.10 -9.32 -6.54
CA GLU A 95 -11.66 -9.98 -7.77
C GLU A 95 -10.87 -11.27 -7.51
N VAL A 96 -10.04 -11.29 -6.46
CA VAL A 96 -9.35 -12.52 -6.01
C VAL A 96 -10.37 -13.55 -5.54
N ASP A 97 -11.31 -13.16 -4.69
CA ASP A 97 -12.31 -14.07 -4.13
C ASP A 97 -13.18 -14.71 -5.22
N GLU A 98 -13.56 -13.94 -6.25
CA GLU A 98 -14.27 -14.46 -7.43
C GLU A 98 -13.41 -15.48 -8.22
N ALA A 99 -12.12 -15.18 -8.45
CA ALA A 99 -11.23 -16.10 -9.13
C ALA A 99 -10.98 -17.39 -8.32
N MET A 100 -10.91 -17.27 -6.99
CA MET A 100 -10.82 -18.41 -6.08
C MET A 100 -12.09 -19.26 -6.09
N GLN A 101 -13.26 -18.63 -6.25
CA GLN A 101 -14.53 -19.34 -6.36
C GLN A 101 -14.58 -20.18 -7.64
N ILE A 102 -14.13 -19.63 -8.77
CA ILE A 102 -14.01 -20.37 -10.03
C ILE A 102 -13.11 -21.60 -9.88
N LEU A 103 -11.94 -21.49 -9.22
CA LEU A 103 -11.07 -22.65 -8.96
C LEU A 103 -11.77 -23.78 -8.18
N ARG A 104 -12.64 -23.42 -7.23
CA ARG A 104 -13.41 -24.39 -6.44
C ARG A 104 -14.46 -25.08 -7.31
N GLU A 105 -15.11 -24.33 -8.19
CA GLU A 105 -16.11 -24.84 -9.14
C GLU A 105 -15.48 -25.76 -10.18
N ASP A 106 -14.26 -25.44 -10.62
CA ASP A 106 -13.42 -26.26 -11.51
C ASP A 106 -12.83 -27.51 -10.83
N VAL A 107 -13.13 -27.72 -9.54
CA VAL A 107 -12.68 -28.87 -8.75
C VAL A 107 -11.15 -28.95 -8.66
N VAL A 108 -10.46 -27.80 -8.67
CA VAL A 108 -9.01 -27.74 -8.47
C VAL A 108 -8.70 -28.06 -7.00
N PRO A 109 -7.89 -29.11 -6.70
CA PRO A 109 -7.59 -29.45 -5.31
C PRO A 109 -6.77 -28.37 -4.61
N TYR A 110 -7.16 -27.99 -3.38
CA TYR A 110 -6.54 -26.92 -2.58
C TYR A 110 -5.04 -27.14 -2.28
N ILE A 111 -4.57 -28.38 -2.36
CA ILE A 111 -3.17 -28.76 -2.12
C ILE A 111 -2.40 -29.06 -3.40
N SER A 112 -2.98 -28.78 -4.57
CA SER A 112 -2.31 -29.01 -5.85
C SER A 112 -1.35 -27.88 -6.20
N ASP A 113 -0.28 -28.21 -6.93
CA ASP A 113 0.66 -27.21 -7.44
C ASP A 113 -0.05 -26.17 -8.32
N MET A 114 -1.07 -26.59 -9.08
CA MET A 114 -1.93 -25.68 -9.85
C MET A 114 -2.64 -24.65 -8.97
N PHE A 115 -3.10 -25.05 -7.78
CA PHE A 115 -3.76 -24.14 -6.86
C PHE A 115 -2.77 -23.09 -6.31
N PHE A 116 -1.57 -23.51 -5.94
CA PHE A 116 -0.53 -22.59 -5.47
C PHE A 116 -0.05 -21.65 -6.58
N GLU A 117 0.10 -22.16 -7.80
CA GLU A 117 0.43 -21.35 -8.97
C GLU A 117 -0.67 -20.31 -9.26
N ALA A 118 -1.95 -20.71 -9.17
CA ALA A 118 -3.07 -19.78 -9.34
C ALA A 118 -3.05 -18.65 -8.28
N LEU A 119 -2.72 -18.96 -7.02
CA LEU A 119 -2.58 -17.95 -5.97
C LEU A 119 -1.49 -16.92 -6.29
N GLU A 120 -0.36 -17.35 -6.86
CA GLU A 120 0.69 -16.44 -7.30
C GLU A 120 0.23 -15.59 -8.48
N LEU A 121 -0.43 -16.18 -9.47
CA LEU A 121 -0.97 -15.48 -10.64
C LEU A 121 -2.02 -14.43 -10.25
N PHE A 122 -2.88 -14.73 -9.29
CA PHE A 122 -3.96 -13.82 -8.87
C PHE A 122 -3.48 -12.58 -8.11
N LYS A 123 -2.19 -12.48 -7.76
CA LYS A 123 -1.60 -11.21 -7.30
C LYS A 123 -1.61 -10.15 -8.40
N ASN A 124 -1.58 -10.56 -9.67
CA ASN A 124 -1.63 -9.67 -10.82
C ASN A 124 -3.07 -9.47 -11.32
N SER A 125 -3.51 -8.22 -11.39
CA SER A 125 -4.87 -7.86 -11.84
C SER A 125 -5.16 -8.26 -13.28
N VAL A 126 -4.16 -8.24 -14.15
CA VAL A 126 -4.29 -8.68 -15.55
C VAL A 126 -4.56 -10.18 -15.60
N SER A 127 -3.76 -10.97 -14.88
CA SER A 127 -3.94 -12.43 -14.81
C SER A 127 -5.31 -12.81 -14.24
N ARG A 128 -5.78 -12.14 -13.18
CA ARG A 128 -7.15 -12.35 -12.65
C ARG A 128 -8.21 -12.09 -13.71
N ARG A 129 -8.08 -10.97 -14.43
CA ARG A 129 -9.03 -10.59 -15.47
C ARG A 129 -9.04 -11.59 -16.62
N GLU A 130 -7.87 -12.00 -17.09
CA GLU A 130 -7.73 -13.00 -18.15
C GLU A 130 -8.38 -14.32 -17.74
N PHE A 131 -8.04 -14.82 -16.55
CA PHE A 131 -8.60 -16.05 -16.01
C PHE A 131 -10.14 -16.00 -15.93
N LYS A 132 -10.71 -14.93 -15.36
CA LYS A 132 -12.17 -14.78 -15.22
C LYS A 132 -12.92 -14.63 -16.55
N ASN A 133 -12.24 -14.31 -17.65
CA ASN A 133 -12.87 -14.18 -18.97
C ASN A 133 -12.93 -15.50 -19.74
N LEU A 134 -12.29 -16.55 -19.23
CA LEU A 134 -12.40 -17.89 -19.78
C LEU A 134 -13.78 -18.47 -19.46
N LEU A 135 -14.28 -19.32 -20.36
CA LEU A 135 -15.71 -19.68 -20.37
C LEU A 135 -16.00 -21.00 -19.66
N ASN A 136 -15.02 -21.89 -19.59
CA ASN A 136 -15.21 -23.24 -19.12
C ASN A 136 -13.98 -23.76 -18.36
N THR A 137 -14.21 -24.83 -17.59
CA THR A 137 -13.19 -25.48 -16.77
C THR A 137 -11.99 -25.97 -17.58
N GLU A 138 -12.20 -26.45 -18.81
CA GLU A 138 -11.10 -26.93 -19.65
C GLU A 138 -10.14 -25.78 -20.03
N GLU A 139 -10.68 -24.62 -20.39
CA GLU A 139 -9.91 -23.40 -20.65
C GLU A 139 -9.15 -22.95 -19.40
N HIS A 140 -9.80 -22.93 -18.23
CA HIS A 140 -9.15 -22.57 -16.96
C HIS A 140 -7.96 -23.50 -16.65
N LEU A 141 -8.17 -24.81 -16.74
CA LEU A 141 -7.13 -25.81 -16.45
C LEU A 141 -5.99 -25.78 -17.48
N ALA A 142 -6.31 -25.61 -18.76
CA ALA A 142 -5.30 -25.48 -19.81
C ALA A 142 -4.43 -24.23 -19.61
N TRP A 143 -5.06 -23.10 -19.26
CA TRP A 143 -4.37 -21.84 -18.99
C TRP A 143 -3.43 -21.96 -17.77
N LEU A 144 -3.90 -22.57 -16.67
CA LEU A 144 -3.07 -22.82 -15.48
C LEU A 144 -1.92 -23.78 -15.78
N THR A 145 -2.19 -24.86 -16.52
CA THR A 145 -1.17 -25.84 -16.91
C THR A 145 -0.08 -25.20 -17.77
N TRP A 146 -0.45 -24.31 -18.69
CA TRP A 146 0.50 -23.57 -19.50
C TRP A 146 1.41 -22.68 -18.64
N HIS A 147 0.84 -21.95 -17.67
CA HIS A 147 1.60 -21.11 -16.74
C HIS A 147 2.55 -21.93 -15.86
N LEU A 148 2.09 -23.05 -15.30
CA LEU A 148 2.90 -23.93 -14.47
C LEU A 148 4.12 -24.46 -15.25
N ASN A 149 3.92 -24.91 -16.49
CA ASN A 149 5.00 -25.41 -17.35
C ASN A 149 5.99 -24.31 -17.75
N ARG A 150 5.53 -23.07 -17.89
CA ARG A 150 6.38 -21.91 -18.19
C ARG A 150 7.30 -21.56 -17.02
N ASN A 151 6.82 -21.69 -15.79
CA ASN A 151 7.59 -21.30 -14.59
C ASN A 151 8.62 -22.36 -14.16
N ASN A 152 8.43 -23.61 -14.58
CA ASN A 152 9.33 -24.73 -14.26
C ASN A 152 10.54 -24.86 -15.20
N LYS A 153 10.82 -23.84 -16.02
CA LYS A 153 11.82 -23.86 -17.09
C LYS A 153 12.93 -22.85 -16.85
#